data_AF-A0A2E9IH29-F1
#
_entry.id   AF-A0A2E9IH29-F1
#
_cell.length_a   1.000
_cell.length_b   1.000
_cell.length_c   1.000
_cell.angle_alpha   90.00
_cell.angle_beta   90.00
_cell.angle_gamma   90.00
#
_symmetry.space_group_name_H-M   'P 1'
#
loop_
_entity.id
_entity.type
_entity.pdbx_description
1 polymer ?
#
loop_
_entity_poly.entity_id
_entity_poly.type
_entity_poly.pdbx_seq_one_letter_code
_entity_poly.pdbx_strand_id
1 'polypeptide(L)'
;MNIICKNKEIQNKAIELVKQLKIDDADVIVSIRKLPPTISLQNTKGYIEFDEQLEHLDIYIRYDEERFTTLAHELIHAQQLLIKGEIDEQDAYERETKF
;
A
#
# COMPACT_ATOMS: atom_id res chain seq x y z
N MET A 1 3.49 1.69 13.06
CA MET A 1 2.46 1.35 12.06
C MET A 1 1.88 -0.02 12.35
N ASN A 2 0.54 -0.13 12.37
CA ASN A 2 -0.16 -1.38 12.63
C ASN A 2 -0.76 -1.95 11.33
N ILE A 3 -0.16 -3.01 10.78
CA ILE A 3 -0.58 -3.59 9.50
C ILE A 3 -1.50 -4.79 9.72
N ILE A 4 -2.69 -4.76 9.13
CA ILE A 4 -3.72 -5.78 9.22
C ILE A 4 -4.01 -6.34 7.83
N CYS A 5 -3.79 -7.64 7.63
CA CYS A 5 -4.21 -8.33 6.41
C CYS A 5 -4.65 -9.77 6.74
N LYS A 6 -5.70 -10.26 6.07
CA LYS A 6 -6.15 -11.66 6.21
C LYS A 6 -5.14 -12.65 5.63
N ASN A 7 -4.41 -12.26 4.58
CA ASN A 7 -3.38 -13.09 3.98
C ASN A 7 -2.02 -12.83 4.67
N LYS A 8 -1.46 -13.86 5.30
CA LYS A 8 -0.20 -13.77 6.07
C LYS A 8 1.04 -13.51 5.21
N GLU A 9 1.09 -14.03 4.00
CA GLU A 9 2.21 -13.78 3.07
C GLU A 9 2.28 -12.30 2.70
N ILE A 10 1.12 -11.71 2.37
CA ILE A 10 0.98 -10.29 2.06
C ILE A 10 1.23 -9.42 3.30
N GLN A 11 0.72 -9.82 4.46
CA GLN A 11 0.98 -9.13 5.72
C GLN A 11 2.48 -9.04 6.02
N ASN A 12 3.20 -10.17 5.90
CA ASN A 12 4.62 -10.24 6.19
C ASN A 12 5.43 -9.39 5.19
N LYS A 13 5.13 -9.48 3.89
CA LYS A 13 5.78 -8.64 2.88
C LYS A 13 5.52 -7.16 3.12
N ALA A 14 4.31 -6.78 3.53
CA ALA A 14 4.00 -5.40 3.90
C ALA A 14 4.84 -4.92 5.09
N ILE A 15 4.99 -5.75 6.14
CA ILE A 15 5.83 -5.44 7.31
C ILE A 15 7.30 -5.23 6.91
N GLU A 16 7.82 -6.02 5.97
CA GLU A 16 9.17 -5.84 5.43
C GLU A 16 9.29 -4.53 4.66
N LEU A 17 8.35 -4.26 3.76
CA LEU A 17 8.34 -3.07 2.91
C LEU A 17 8.26 -1.78 3.73
N VAL A 18 7.40 -1.70 4.76
CA VAL A 18 7.29 -0.49 5.58
C VAL A 18 8.57 -0.18 6.36
N LYS A 19 9.33 -1.20 6.74
CA LYS A 19 10.67 -1.01 7.36
C LYS A 19 11.68 -0.49 6.36
N GLN A 20 11.67 -1.02 5.13
CA GLN A 20 12.53 -0.53 4.04
C GLN A 20 12.19 0.92 3.66
N LEU A 21 10.90 1.26 3.68
CA LEU A 21 10.37 2.61 3.47
C LEU A 21 10.54 3.53 4.68
N LYS A 22 10.96 3.00 5.84
CA LYS A 22 11.15 3.76 7.10
C LYS A 22 9.89 4.50 7.54
N ILE A 23 8.75 3.82 7.49
CA ILE A 23 7.45 4.31 7.98
C ILE A 23 6.84 3.33 9.00
N ASP A 24 7.62 2.36 9.49
CA ASP A 24 7.16 1.34 10.41
C ASP A 24 6.86 1.86 11.82
N ASP A 25 7.37 3.04 12.18
CA ASP A 25 7.13 3.75 13.44
C ASP A 25 5.91 4.69 13.41
N ALA A 26 5.32 4.96 12.24
CA ALA A 26 4.16 5.85 12.11
C ALA A 26 2.94 5.35 12.91
N ASP A 27 2.24 6.25 13.62
CA ASP A 27 1.05 5.91 14.41
C ASP A 27 -0.22 5.85 13.53
N VAL A 28 -0.28 4.84 12.67
CA VAL A 28 -1.35 4.65 11.67
C VAL A 28 -1.71 3.18 11.55
N ILE A 29 -3.00 2.92 11.29
CA ILE A 29 -3.52 1.59 11.01
C ILE A 29 -3.60 1.40 9.49
N VAL A 30 -2.92 0.38 8.98
CA VAL A 30 -2.94 0.03 7.55
C VAL A 30 -3.67 -1.29 7.37
N SER A 31 -4.80 -1.26 6.67
CA SER A 31 -5.60 -2.44 6.35
C SER A 31 -5.41 -2.82 4.89
N ILE A 32 -4.84 -4.01 4.63
CA ILE A 32 -4.62 -4.51 3.27
C ILE A 32 -5.71 -5.50 2.89
N ARG A 33 -6.43 -5.18 1.82
CA ARG A 33 -7.61 -5.90 1.34
C ARG A 33 -7.40 -6.37 -0.10
N LYS A 34 -8.05 -7.48 -0.44
CA LYS A 34 -8.15 -7.92 -1.83
C LYS A 34 -9.07 -6.96 -2.58
N LEU A 35 -8.64 -6.50 -3.76
CA LEU A 35 -9.44 -5.68 -4.65
C LEU A 35 -10.77 -6.39 -4.97
N PRO A 36 -11.93 -5.73 -4.77
CA PRO A 36 -13.23 -6.31 -5.08
C PRO A 36 -13.33 -6.68 -6.58
N PRO A 37 -13.89 -7.85 -6.92
CA PRO A 37 -14.02 -8.30 -8.32
C PRO A 37 -15.00 -7.44 -9.14
N THR A 38 -15.87 -6.68 -8.46
CA THR A 38 -16.84 -5.76 -9.08
C THR A 38 -16.22 -4.45 -9.55
N ILE A 39 -14.99 -4.12 -9.10
CA ILE A 39 -14.26 -2.95 -9.56
C ILE A 39 -13.62 -3.31 -10.91
N SER A 40 -14.38 -3.09 -11.99
CA SER A 40 -13.89 -3.13 -13.37
C SER A 40 -13.09 -1.86 -13.70
N LEU A 41 -12.07 -1.56 -12.92
CA LEU A 41 -11.06 -0.60 -13.35
C LEU A 41 -10.09 -1.40 -14.23
N GLN A 42 -10.31 -1.36 -15.55
CA GLN A 42 -9.57 -2.18 -16.51
C GLN A 42 -8.04 -2.03 -16.38
N ASN A 43 -7.55 -0.95 -15.76
CA ASN A 43 -6.12 -0.66 -15.57
C ASN A 43 -5.67 -0.47 -14.11
N THR A 44 -6.55 -0.55 -13.10
CA THR A 44 -6.15 -0.33 -11.70
C THR A 44 -5.76 -1.66 -11.05
N LYS A 45 -4.46 -1.81 -10.75
CA LYS A 45 -3.91 -2.99 -10.07
C LYS A 45 -4.07 -2.91 -8.55
N GLY A 46 -4.09 -1.70 -8.00
CA GLY A 46 -4.39 -1.41 -6.60
C GLY A 46 -4.79 0.05 -6.42
N TYR A 47 -5.23 0.41 -5.21
CA TYR A 47 -5.44 1.80 -4.80
C TYR A 47 -5.39 1.91 -3.28
N ILE A 48 -5.22 3.14 -2.81
CA ILE A 48 -5.25 3.51 -1.40
C ILE A 48 -6.44 4.44 -1.11
N GLU A 49 -7.17 4.14 -0.03
CA GLU A 49 -8.15 5.02 0.59
C GLU A 49 -7.60 5.48 1.94
N PHE A 50 -7.88 6.72 2.33
CA PHE A 50 -7.38 7.30 3.57
C PHE A 50 -8.38 8.32 4.13
N ASP A 51 -8.38 8.46 5.46
CA ASP A 51 -9.13 9.52 6.14
C ASP A 51 -8.36 10.85 6.14
N GLU A 52 -9.04 11.96 6.45
CA GLU A 52 -8.43 13.30 6.45
C GLU A 52 -7.27 13.44 7.46
N GLN A 53 -7.27 12.60 8.50
CA GLN A 53 -6.29 12.64 9.60
C GLN A 53 -5.12 11.66 9.39
N LEU A 54 -5.18 10.82 8.36
CA LEU A 54 -4.23 9.74 8.09
C LEU A 54 -4.04 8.77 9.28
N GLU A 55 -5.09 8.57 10.07
CA GLU A 55 -5.11 7.57 11.16
C GLU A 55 -5.37 6.16 10.60
N HIS A 56 -6.10 6.08 9.49
CA HIS A 56 -6.46 4.83 8.83
C HIS A 56 -6.17 4.89 7.33
N LEU A 57 -5.43 3.90 6.84
CA LEU A 57 -5.16 3.67 5.42
C LEU A 57 -5.71 2.30 5.02
N ASP A 58 -6.56 2.28 4.01
CA ASP A 58 -7.08 1.06 3.39
C ASP A 58 -6.39 0.87 2.02
N ILE A 59 -5.55 -0.17 1.93
CA ILE A 59 -4.85 -0.53 0.69
C ILE A 59 -5.58 -1.70 0.03
N TYR A 60 -5.96 -1.53 -1.22
CA TYR A 60 -6.60 -2.56 -2.03
C TYR A 60 -5.65 -3.02 -3.12
N ILE A 61 -5.41 -4.33 -3.22
CA ILE A 61 -4.53 -4.91 -4.26
C ILE A 61 -5.17 -6.12 -4.93
N ARG A 62 -4.88 -6.33 -6.22
CA ARG A 62 -5.16 -7.61 -6.87
C ARG A 62 -4.28 -8.70 -6.28
N TYR A 63 -4.83 -9.91 -6.17
CA TYR A 63 -4.11 -11.09 -5.71
C TYR A 63 -3.68 -11.94 -6.91
N ASP A 64 -2.99 -11.32 -7.85
CA ASP A 64 -2.43 -11.95 -9.03
C ASP A 64 -0.91 -12.10 -8.88
N GLU A 65 -0.21 -12.30 -9.99
CA GLU A 65 1.24 -12.48 -10.03
C GLU A 65 2.00 -11.19 -9.66
N GLU A 66 1.39 -10.02 -9.85
CA GLU A 66 1.99 -8.72 -9.59
C GLU A 66 1.63 -8.15 -8.20
N ARG A 67 0.89 -8.92 -7.38
CA ARG A 67 0.38 -8.49 -6.06
C ARG A 67 1.41 -7.82 -5.15
N PHE A 68 2.68 -8.25 -5.19
CA PHE A 68 3.72 -7.68 -4.35
C PHE A 68 4.30 -6.38 -4.90
N THR A 69 4.38 -6.26 -6.22
CA THR A 69 4.74 -5.02 -6.89
C THR A 69 3.66 -3.97 -6.64
N THR A 70 2.38 -4.34 -6.81
CA THR A 70 1.26 -3.46 -6.49
C THR A 70 1.25 -3.09 -5.00
N LEU A 71 1.48 -4.05 -4.10
CA LEU A 71 1.59 -3.74 -2.67
C LEU A 71 2.71 -2.73 -2.38
N ALA A 72 3.88 -2.88 -3.01
CA ALA A 72 4.98 -1.94 -2.85
C ALA A 72 4.61 -0.55 -3.37
N HIS A 73 3.95 -0.47 -4.52
CA HIS A 73 3.43 0.78 -5.10
C HIS A 73 2.52 1.52 -4.12
N GLU A 74 1.47 0.86 -3.61
CA GLU A 74 0.52 1.50 -2.68
C GLU A 74 1.16 1.84 -1.33
N LEU A 75 2.16 1.08 -0.88
CA LEU A 75 2.93 1.43 0.32
C LEU A 75 3.87 2.62 0.11
N ILE A 76 4.35 2.85 -1.11
CA ILE A 76 5.04 4.10 -1.46
C ILE A 76 4.05 5.27 -1.39
N HIS A 77 2.81 5.11 -1.86
CA HIS A 77 1.80 6.16 -1.70
C HIS A 77 1.52 6.44 -0.22
N ALA A 78 1.39 5.40 0.61
CA ALA A 78 1.28 5.55 2.06
C ALA A 78 2.47 6.33 2.65
N GLN A 79 3.70 6.01 2.24
CA GLN A 79 4.89 6.77 2.65
C GLN A 79 4.80 8.25 2.25
N GLN A 80 4.45 8.52 0.99
CA GLN A 80 4.38 9.88 0.45
C GLN A 80 3.29 10.70 1.16
N LEU A 81 2.11 10.11 1.40
CA LEU A 81 1.04 10.74 2.19
C LEU A 81 1.50 11.08 3.61
N LEU A 82 2.12 10.14 4.31
CA LEU A 82 2.53 10.32 5.71
C LEU A 82 3.69 11.33 5.86
N ILE A 83 4.53 11.50 4.85
CA ILE A 83 5.71 12.38 4.92
C ILE A 83 5.46 13.75 4.27
N LYS A 84 4.82 13.77 3.10
CA LYS A 84 4.67 14.96 2.25
C LYS A 84 3.23 15.45 2.17
N GLY A 85 2.24 14.60 2.46
CA GLY A 85 0.82 14.92 2.30
C GLY A 85 0.33 14.92 0.84
N GLU A 86 1.16 14.47 -0.10
CA GLU A 86 0.85 14.41 -1.53
C GLU A 86 1.34 13.09 -2.12
N ILE A 87 0.67 12.61 -3.18
CA ILE A 87 1.03 11.39 -3.91
C ILE A 87 1.76 11.78 -5.20
N ASP A 88 2.86 11.10 -5.48
CA ASP A 88 3.61 11.17 -6.74
C ASP A 88 3.66 9.78 -7.38
N GLU A 89 2.74 9.55 -8.31
CA GLU A 89 2.57 8.31 -9.07
C GLU A 89 3.82 7.91 -9.86
N GLN A 90 4.55 8.90 -10.40
CA GLN A 90 5.73 8.64 -11.22
C GLN A 90 6.88 8.12 -10.35
N ASP A 91 7.13 8.77 -9.20
CA ASP A 91 8.10 8.28 -8.21
C ASP A 91 7.74 6.88 -7.70
N ALA A 92 6.45 6.61 -7.48
CA ALA A 92 5.98 5.30 -7.03
C ALA A 92 6.30 4.21 -8.06
N TYR A 93 5.97 4.44 -9.33
CA TYR A 93 6.24 3.49 -10.41
C TYR A 93 7.74 3.22 -10.60
N GLU A 94 8.60 4.22 -10.40
CA GLU A 94 10.05 4.06 -10.49
C GLU A 94 10.65 3.26 -9.32
N ARG A 95 9.93 3.13 -8.21
CA ARG A 95 10.42 2.53 -6.96
C ARG A 95 9.80 1.18 -6.64
N GLU A 96 8.61 0.86 -7.17
CA GLU A 96 7.85 -0.36 -6.83
C GLU A 96 8.60 -1.68 -7.06
N THR A 97 9.59 -1.71 -7.96
CA THR A 97 10.39 -2.90 -8.30
C THR A 97 11.76 -2.97 -7.60
N LYS A 98 12.06 -2.05 -6.68
CA LYS A 98 13.38 -1.93 -6.02
C LYS A 98 13.48 -2.69 -4.68
N PHE A 99 12.55 -3.60 -4.37
CA PHE A 99 12.37 -4.26 -3.06
C PHE A 99 12.17 -5.78 -3.09
#